data_AF-A0A453AMT6-F1
#
_entry.id   AF-A0A453AMT6-F1
#
_cell.length_a   1.000
_cell.length_b   1.000
_cell.length_c   1.000
_cell.angle_alpha   90.00
_cell.angle_beta   90.00
_cell.angle_gamma   90.00
#
_symmetry.space_group_name_H-M   'P 1'
#
loop_
_entity.id
_entity.type
_entity.pdbx_description
1 polymer ?
#
loop_
_entity_poly.entity_id
_entity_poly.type
_entity_poly.pdbx_seq_one_letter_code
_entity_poly.pdbx_strand_id
1 'polypeptide(L)'
;MASLTNLIVLPLLLLATFSPTPSLCYVSPSAAGVHEGATQTSAYRTYIVLVKPPPSGTNEEGHRRWYETFLPSSHIGESGEPRLLHSYIEVFSGFAARLTEAELDAVTKKPGFVRAFPDRTLQLMTTHTPEFLGLRNGTGFWSDAGYGKGVVIGLLDTGIYATHPSFDDHGVQSPPTRWKSSCKAVRCNNKLIGANSFTGDNDSYDYVGHGTHTSSTAAGNFVTDASDHGVGTGTASGIAPGAHIAMYKVCTAEGCEESAVVAGLDAAIKDGVDVLSLSLSSLTGVSFNKDPIAIGAFSAISKGIIVVCAAGNKGPTPRHWKK
;
A
#
# COMPACT_ATOMS: atom_id res chain seq x y z
N MET A 1 24.19 -64.95 -43.06
CA MET A 1 25.54 -64.35 -43.03
C MET A 1 25.47 -63.21 -42.02
N ALA A 2 25.68 -63.46 -40.72
CA ALA A 2 26.99 -63.45 -40.04
C ALA A 2 27.75 -62.14 -40.38
N SER A 3 28.17 -61.28 -39.44
CA SER A 3 28.81 -61.62 -38.17
C SER A 3 29.09 -60.36 -37.32
N LEU A 4 28.75 -60.42 -36.02
CA LEU A 4 29.57 -60.09 -34.82
C LEU A 4 30.40 -58.76 -34.80
N THR A 5 30.53 -57.96 -33.72
CA THR A 5 30.36 -58.19 -32.27
C THR A 5 30.71 -56.91 -31.46
N ASN A 6 30.06 -56.77 -30.29
CA ASN A 6 30.62 -56.39 -28.96
C ASN A 6 31.11 -54.94 -28.71
N LEU A 7 30.94 -54.30 -27.54
CA LEU A 7 30.55 -54.74 -26.18
C LEU A 7 30.20 -53.48 -25.33
N ILE A 8 29.38 -53.66 -24.28
CA ILE A 8 29.35 -52.95 -22.96
C ILE A 8 28.52 -51.66 -22.85
N VAL A 9 27.69 -51.37 -21.82
CA VAL A 9 27.05 -52.05 -20.67
C VAL A 9 25.90 -51.10 -20.23
N LEU A 10 24.86 -51.68 -19.61
CA LEU A 10 23.61 -51.11 -19.11
C LEU A 10 23.80 -50.18 -17.84
N PRO A 11 22.74 -49.75 -17.12
CA PRO A 11 22.17 -48.39 -17.04
C PRO A 11 22.36 -47.72 -15.65
N LEU A 12 21.97 -46.44 -15.47
CA LEU A 12 21.66 -45.95 -14.11
C LEU A 12 20.72 -44.74 -14.08
N LEU A 13 19.58 -44.94 -13.42
CA LEU A 13 18.71 -43.89 -12.89
C LEU A 13 19.50 -42.99 -11.93
N LEU A 14 19.30 -41.68 -12.00
CA LEU A 14 19.56 -40.78 -10.87
C LEU A 14 18.47 -39.71 -10.80
N LEU A 15 17.59 -39.89 -9.81
CA LEU A 15 16.71 -38.86 -9.27
C LEU A 15 17.60 -37.77 -8.64
N ALA A 16 17.62 -36.58 -9.22
CA ALA A 16 18.16 -35.40 -8.56
C ALA A 16 17.08 -34.78 -7.66
N THR A 17 17.13 -35.08 -6.36
CA THR A 17 16.39 -34.37 -5.32
C THR A 17 16.94 -32.95 -5.19
N PHE A 18 16.21 -31.94 -5.68
CA PHE A 18 16.49 -30.55 -5.37
C PHE A 18 16.07 -30.26 -3.92
N SER A 19 17.05 -30.25 -3.01
CA SER A 19 16.91 -29.66 -1.68
C SER A 19 17.14 -28.15 -1.79
N PRO A 20 16.21 -27.28 -1.33
CA PRO A 20 16.48 -25.85 -1.28
C PRO A 20 17.25 -25.55 0.01
N THR A 21 18.58 -25.44 -0.07
CA THR A 21 19.34 -24.73 0.96
C THR A 21 19.22 -23.23 0.69
N PRO A 22 18.70 -22.41 1.62
CA PRO A 22 18.74 -20.96 1.46
C PRO A 22 20.19 -20.50 1.61
N SER A 23 20.79 -20.05 0.51
CA SER A 23 22.08 -19.38 0.51
C SER A 23 21.97 -18.08 1.31
N LEU A 24 22.53 -18.08 2.53
CA LEU A 24 22.86 -16.87 3.26
C LEU A 24 23.86 -16.05 2.44
N CYS A 25 23.44 -14.89 1.93
CA CYS A 25 24.34 -13.88 1.40
C CYS A 25 25.24 -13.36 2.53
N TYR A 26 26.41 -13.96 2.69
CA TYR A 26 27.51 -13.42 3.48
C TYR A 26 28.08 -12.19 2.75
N VAL A 27 27.85 -11.00 3.30
CA VAL A 27 28.62 -9.80 2.94
C VAL A 27 29.72 -9.64 3.99
N SER A 28 30.98 -9.68 3.54
CA SER A 28 32.17 -9.54 4.38
C SER A 28 32.18 -8.20 5.13
N PRO A 29 32.61 -8.16 6.41
CA PRO A 29 32.75 -6.92 7.15
C PRO A 29 34.11 -6.28 6.83
N SER A 30 34.11 -5.23 6.00
CA SER A 30 35.24 -4.30 5.93
C SER A 30 34.73 -2.89 5.66
N ALA A 31 34.43 -2.17 6.75
CA ALA A 31 34.65 -0.74 6.90
C ALA A 31 34.27 -0.36 8.35
N ALA A 32 35.22 -0.55 9.26
CA ALA A 32 35.15 0.06 10.58
C ALA A 32 35.40 1.58 10.41
N GLY A 33 34.33 2.37 10.50
CA GLY A 33 34.40 3.79 10.77
C GLY A 33 34.11 4.01 12.25
N VAL A 34 35.15 4.34 13.02
CA VAL A 34 35.06 4.68 14.44
C VAL A 34 34.37 6.03 14.57
N HIS A 35 33.24 6.08 15.28
CA HIS A 35 32.72 7.31 15.88
C HIS A 35 32.94 7.20 17.39
N GLU A 36 33.98 7.88 17.88
CA GLU A 36 34.18 8.18 19.30
C GLU A 36 33.20 9.26 19.75
N GLY A 37 32.51 9.01 20.87
CA GLY A 37 31.78 10.03 21.63
C GLY A 37 30.26 9.87 21.67
N ALA A 38 29.73 8.78 22.23
CA ALA A 38 28.33 8.69 22.63
C ALA A 38 28.21 8.77 24.17
N THR A 39 27.65 9.88 24.66
CA THR A 39 27.18 10.01 26.03
C THR A 39 26.11 8.94 26.29
N GLN A 40 26.37 8.00 27.20
CA GLN A 40 25.39 6.98 27.61
C GLN A 40 24.16 7.67 28.19
N THR A 41 23.09 7.76 27.40
CA THR A 41 21.82 8.33 27.86
C THR A 41 20.98 7.25 28.54
N SER A 42 20.43 7.54 29.72
CA SER A 42 19.50 6.64 30.44
C SER A 42 18.10 6.58 29.82
N ALA A 43 17.91 7.18 28.64
CA ALA A 43 16.62 7.27 27.99
C ALA A 43 16.25 5.96 27.28
N TYR A 44 15.03 5.48 27.53
CA TYR A 44 14.47 4.36 26.79
C TYR A 44 14.14 4.75 25.34
N ARG A 45 14.59 3.95 24.39
CA ARG A 45 14.18 3.99 22.97
C ARG A 45 13.64 2.63 22.56
N THR A 46 12.79 2.60 21.54
CA THR A 46 12.33 1.34 20.96
C THR A 46 13.37 0.84 19.96
N TYR A 47 13.68 -0.44 20.04
CA TYR A 47 14.56 -1.13 19.09
C TYR A 47 13.86 -2.37 18.55
N ILE A 48 14.09 -2.64 17.26
CA ILE A 48 13.73 -3.89 16.60
C ILE A 48 14.96 -4.80 16.64
N VAL A 49 14.85 -5.94 17.32
CA VAL A 49 15.95 -6.88 17.60
C VAL A 49 15.69 -8.19 16.87
N LEU A 50 16.66 -8.60 16.04
CA LEU A 50 16.69 -9.89 15.35
C LEU A 50 17.54 -10.87 16.15
N VAL A 51 17.02 -12.08 16.35
CA VAL A 51 17.68 -13.16 17.08
C VAL A 51 17.60 -14.46 16.29
N LYS A 52 18.42 -15.44 16.68
CA LYS A 52 18.27 -16.81 16.19
C LYS A 52 16.93 -17.39 16.68
N PRO A 53 16.25 -18.19 15.84
CA PRO A 53 15.03 -18.87 16.25
C PRO A 53 15.25 -19.74 17.51
N PRO A 54 14.23 -19.90 18.36
CA PRO A 54 14.27 -20.86 19.45
C PRO A 54 14.42 -22.30 18.94
N PRO A 55 14.73 -23.27 19.83
CA PRO A 55 14.69 -24.69 19.49
C PRO A 55 13.34 -25.09 18.84
N SER A 56 13.40 -25.96 17.83
CA SER A 56 12.24 -26.36 17.02
C SER A 56 11.07 -26.89 17.85
N GLY A 57 9.84 -26.48 17.51
CA GLY A 57 8.61 -26.97 18.12
C GLY A 57 8.00 -26.06 19.20
N THR A 58 8.49 -24.84 19.37
CA THR A 58 7.89 -23.84 20.26
C THR A 58 6.64 -23.20 19.65
N ASN A 59 5.57 -23.12 20.45
CA ASN A 59 4.39 -22.31 20.14
C ASN A 59 4.68 -20.80 20.34
N GLU A 60 3.72 -19.92 20.05
CA GLU A 60 3.90 -18.46 20.18
C GLU A 60 4.35 -18.04 21.60
N GLU A 61 3.83 -18.68 22.64
CA GLU A 61 4.29 -18.43 24.02
C GLU A 61 5.75 -18.85 24.24
N GLY A 62 6.17 -19.97 23.65
CA GLY A 62 7.56 -20.41 23.67
C GLY A 62 8.49 -19.43 22.98
N HIS A 63 8.08 -18.88 21.83
CA HIS A 63 8.79 -17.79 21.16
C HIS A 63 8.88 -16.55 22.03
N ARG A 64 7.76 -16.14 22.65
CA ARG A 64 7.74 -14.98 23.56
C ARG A 64 8.70 -15.17 24.75
N ARG A 65 8.66 -16.31 25.43
CA ARG A 65 9.58 -16.61 26.55
C ARG A 65 11.04 -16.61 26.10
N TRP A 66 11.33 -17.16 24.92
CA TRP A 66 12.67 -17.11 24.32
C TRP A 66 13.14 -15.65 24.13
N TYR A 67 12.30 -14.79 23.55
CA TYR A 67 12.61 -13.38 23.36
C TYR A 67 12.77 -12.62 24.68
N GLU A 68 11.96 -12.93 25.69
CA GLU A 68 12.08 -12.36 27.03
C GLU A 68 13.42 -12.68 27.70
N THR A 69 14.09 -13.79 27.36
CA THR A 69 15.45 -14.09 27.87
C THR A 69 16.51 -13.09 27.41
N PHE A 70 16.23 -12.35 26.33
CA PHE A 70 17.12 -11.29 25.85
C PHE A 70 16.93 -10.00 26.66
N LEU A 71 15.78 -9.80 27.29
CA LEU A 71 15.48 -8.58 28.05
C LEU A 71 16.10 -8.61 29.46
N PRO A 72 16.29 -7.44 30.09
CA PRO A 72 16.64 -7.34 31.50
C PRO A 72 15.54 -7.92 32.40
N SER A 73 15.88 -8.30 33.63
CA SER A 73 15.00 -9.02 34.58
C SER A 73 13.68 -8.31 34.91
N SER A 74 13.61 -6.98 34.72
CA SER A 74 12.37 -6.24 34.82
C SER A 74 11.66 -6.28 33.47
N HIS A 75 10.66 -7.14 33.32
CA HIS A 75 9.81 -7.19 32.11
C HIS A 75 8.87 -5.98 31.97
N ILE A 76 8.84 -5.12 32.99
CA ILE A 76 8.04 -3.92 33.11
C ILE A 76 9.01 -2.72 33.20
N GLY A 77 8.77 -1.67 32.41
CA GLY A 77 9.55 -0.43 32.49
C GLY A 77 9.24 0.36 33.77
N GLU A 78 10.05 1.37 34.09
CA GLU A 78 9.83 2.24 35.27
C GLU A 78 8.44 2.88 35.33
N SER A 79 7.77 3.01 34.18
CA SER A 79 6.41 3.56 34.05
C SER A 79 5.28 2.52 34.13
N GLY A 80 5.57 1.24 34.42
CA GLY A 80 4.54 0.17 34.48
C GLY A 80 4.18 -0.47 33.13
N GLU A 81 4.82 -0.04 32.03
CA GLU A 81 4.54 -0.53 30.68
C GLU A 81 5.35 -1.80 30.33
N PRO A 82 4.79 -2.74 29.53
CA PRO A 82 5.53 -3.89 29.02
C PRO A 82 6.75 -3.45 28.22
N ARG A 83 7.92 -4.04 28.50
CA ARG A 83 9.15 -3.72 27.76
C ARG A 83 9.21 -4.37 26.40
N LEU A 84 8.60 -5.55 26.27
CA LEU A 84 8.39 -6.24 25.00
C LEU A 84 7.13 -5.69 24.35
N LEU A 85 7.27 -5.02 23.20
CA LEU A 85 6.15 -4.41 22.48
C LEU A 85 5.54 -5.39 21.48
N HIS A 86 6.38 -6.06 20.70
CA HIS A 86 5.96 -6.98 19.65
C HIS A 86 6.90 -8.18 19.55
N SER A 87 6.33 -9.33 19.19
CA SER A 87 7.08 -10.55 18.86
C SER A 87 6.90 -10.86 17.38
N TYR A 88 7.99 -11.16 16.70
CA TYR A 88 8.02 -11.49 15.28
C TYR A 88 8.43 -12.96 15.14
N ILE A 89 7.62 -13.74 14.42
CA ILE A 89 7.85 -15.18 14.20
C ILE A 89 7.97 -15.46 12.71
N GLU A 90 7.02 -14.94 11.92
CA GLU A 90 6.90 -15.21 10.48
C GLU A 90 7.86 -14.38 9.62
N VAL A 91 7.94 -13.06 9.88
CA VAL A 91 8.77 -12.14 9.06
C VAL A 91 10.26 -12.32 9.33
N PHE A 92 10.61 -12.63 10.58
CA PHE A 92 11.91 -13.07 11.07
C PHE A 92 11.75 -13.46 12.56
N SER A 93 12.69 -14.20 13.11
CA SER A 93 12.77 -14.42 14.57
C SER A 93 13.31 -13.18 15.27
N GLY A 94 12.47 -12.50 16.05
CA GLY A 94 12.85 -11.25 16.69
C GLY A 94 11.73 -10.60 17.47
N PHE A 95 12.00 -9.41 17.99
CA PHE A 95 11.05 -8.64 18.79
C PHE A 95 11.31 -7.13 18.71
N ALA A 96 10.30 -6.33 19.05
CA ALA A 96 10.47 -4.91 19.35
C ALA A 96 10.41 -4.70 20.86
N ALA A 97 11.35 -3.95 21.41
CA ALA A 97 11.40 -3.68 22.85
C ALA A 97 11.91 -2.27 23.18
N ARG A 98 11.47 -1.74 24.32
CA ARG A 98 11.99 -0.50 24.91
C ARG A 98 13.25 -0.80 25.73
N LEU A 99 14.38 -0.28 25.28
CA LEU A 99 15.71 -0.48 25.88
C LEU A 99 16.42 0.87 26.03
N THR A 100 17.20 1.02 27.10
CA THR A 100 18.27 2.02 27.16
C THR A 100 19.44 1.57 26.29
N GLU A 101 20.37 2.48 25.96
CA GLU A 101 21.57 2.11 25.19
C GLU A 101 22.43 1.06 25.94
N ALA A 102 22.56 1.18 27.27
CA ALA A 102 23.28 0.20 28.08
C ALA A 102 22.63 -1.19 28.06
N GLU A 103 21.30 -1.26 28.00
CA GLU A 103 20.58 -2.53 27.91
C GLU A 103 20.64 -3.11 26.50
N LEU A 104 20.62 -2.27 25.46
CA LEU A 104 20.87 -2.71 24.10
C LEU A 104 22.28 -3.32 23.99
N ASP A 105 23.29 -2.69 24.59
CA ASP A 105 24.66 -3.22 24.67
C ASP A 105 24.75 -4.55 25.43
N ALA A 106 23.87 -4.78 26.40
CA ALA A 106 23.76 -6.08 27.08
C ALA A 106 23.08 -7.12 26.18
N VAL A 107 22.03 -6.73 25.45
CA VAL A 107 21.32 -7.59 24.48
C VAL A 107 22.26 -8.03 23.36
N THR A 108 23.10 -7.13 22.82
CA THR A 108 24.00 -7.44 21.70
C THR A 108 25.06 -8.49 22.03
N LYS A 109 25.37 -8.66 23.33
CA LYS A 109 26.33 -9.64 23.84
C LYS A 109 25.72 -11.02 24.10
N LYS A 110 24.39 -11.17 24.04
CA LYS A 110 23.73 -12.44 24.34
C LYS A 110 23.88 -13.46 23.19
N PRO A 111 24.16 -14.73 23.50
CA PRO A 111 24.13 -15.80 22.50
C PRO A 111 22.78 -15.85 21.79
N GLY A 112 22.81 -15.81 20.46
CA GLY A 112 21.60 -15.79 19.64
C GLY A 112 21.21 -14.40 19.15
N PHE A 113 21.83 -13.32 19.62
CA PHE A 113 21.68 -12.01 18.99
C PHE A 113 22.20 -12.03 17.54
N VAL A 114 21.49 -11.34 16.64
CA VAL A 114 21.90 -11.19 15.24
C VAL A 114 22.12 -9.71 14.90
N ARG A 115 21.12 -8.86 15.12
CA ARG A 115 21.17 -7.43 14.79
C ARG A 115 20.09 -6.66 15.54
N ALA A 116 20.30 -5.35 15.75
CA ALA A 116 19.27 -4.44 16.22
C ALA A 116 19.20 -3.18 15.36
N PHE A 117 18.02 -2.60 15.27
CA PHE A 117 17.76 -1.33 14.60
C PHE A 117 16.99 -0.41 15.55
N PRO A 118 17.32 0.89 15.62
CA PRO A 118 16.43 1.84 16.26
C PRO A 118 15.10 1.85 15.51
N ASP A 119 14.00 1.79 16.26
CA ASP A 119 12.67 1.96 15.68
C ASP A 119 12.53 3.38 15.15
N ARG A 120 11.84 3.53 14.02
CA ARG A 120 11.68 4.81 13.32
C ARG A 120 10.22 5.06 13.08
N THR A 121 9.76 6.25 13.46
CA THR A 121 8.47 6.76 13.02
C THR A 121 8.52 6.99 11.51
N LEU A 122 7.77 6.18 10.76
CA LEU A 122 7.57 6.39 9.33
C LEU A 122 6.50 7.46 9.12
N GLN A 123 6.62 8.25 8.06
CA GLN A 123 5.69 9.33 7.74
C GLN A 123 4.75 8.89 6.61
N LEU A 124 3.47 9.26 6.69
CA LEU A 124 2.54 9.14 5.57
C LEU A 124 2.90 10.22 4.55
N MET A 125 3.30 9.83 3.34
CA MET A 125 3.76 10.77 2.32
C MET A 125 2.92 10.58 1.06
N THR A 126 2.28 11.64 0.55
CA THR A 126 1.67 11.69 -0.79
C THR A 126 2.45 12.60 -1.75
N THR A 127 3.29 13.50 -1.23
CA THR A 127 4.24 14.32 -2.00
C THR A 127 5.44 13.53 -2.53
N HIS A 128 5.69 12.34 -1.99
CA HIS A 128 6.82 11.49 -2.37
C HIS A 128 6.39 10.19 -3.05
N THR A 129 5.09 9.81 -3.03
CA THR A 129 4.64 8.51 -3.57
C THR A 129 5.02 8.29 -5.03
N PRO A 130 4.84 9.25 -5.96
CA PRO A 130 5.30 9.07 -7.33
C PRO A 130 6.80 8.78 -7.40
N GLU A 131 7.63 9.55 -6.68
CA GLU A 131 9.08 9.36 -6.66
C GLU A 131 9.50 8.04 -6.00
N PHE A 132 8.84 7.64 -4.91
CA PHE A 132 9.02 6.33 -4.28
C PHE A 132 8.77 5.17 -5.24
N LEU A 133 7.79 5.32 -6.14
CA LEU A 133 7.49 4.36 -7.20
C LEU A 133 8.40 4.51 -8.44
N GLY A 134 9.39 5.41 -8.40
CA GLY A 134 10.30 5.69 -9.51
C GLY A 134 9.71 6.58 -10.61
N LEU A 135 8.53 7.16 -10.40
CA LEU A 135 7.90 8.12 -11.32
C LEU A 135 8.48 9.50 -11.09
N ARG A 136 9.47 9.87 -11.92
CA ARG A 136 10.19 11.15 -11.81
C ARG A 136 9.71 12.12 -12.88
N ASN A 137 9.45 13.36 -12.49
CA ASN A 137 8.99 14.37 -13.43
C ASN A 137 10.05 14.60 -14.55
N GLY A 138 9.58 14.69 -15.79
CA GLY A 138 10.40 14.96 -16.98
C GLY A 138 11.20 13.79 -17.54
N THR A 139 11.19 12.60 -16.92
CA THR A 139 12.02 11.47 -17.36
C THR A 139 11.37 10.11 -17.12
N GLY A 140 11.81 9.11 -17.88
CA GLY A 140 11.38 7.71 -17.72
C GLY A 140 9.89 7.48 -18.00
N PHE A 141 9.38 6.37 -17.45
CA PHE A 141 8.03 5.87 -17.75
C PHE A 141 6.92 6.92 -17.56
N TRP A 142 7.03 7.77 -16.54
CA TRP A 142 5.98 8.76 -16.26
C TRP A 142 5.82 9.77 -17.39
N SER A 143 6.94 10.22 -17.96
CA SER A 143 6.96 11.10 -19.13
C SER A 143 6.56 10.35 -20.41
N ASP A 144 7.02 9.11 -20.58
CA ASP A 144 6.70 8.28 -21.76
C ASP A 144 5.20 7.95 -21.85
N ALA A 145 4.55 7.70 -20.71
CA ALA A 145 3.11 7.53 -20.58
C ALA A 145 2.33 8.86 -20.66
N GLY A 146 3.03 9.97 -20.89
CA GLY A 146 2.45 11.31 -20.97
C GLY A 146 1.71 11.73 -19.71
N TYR A 147 2.10 11.22 -18.53
CA TYR A 147 1.42 11.48 -17.26
C TYR A 147 -0.07 11.07 -17.24
N GLY A 148 -0.51 10.19 -18.15
CA GLY A 148 -1.91 9.79 -18.29
C GLY A 148 -2.77 10.73 -19.14
N LYS A 149 -2.18 11.60 -19.97
CA LYS A 149 -2.91 12.49 -20.89
C LYS A 149 -3.98 11.73 -21.70
N GLY A 150 -5.18 12.30 -21.74
CA GLY A 150 -6.33 11.75 -22.47
C GLY A 150 -7.06 10.60 -21.78
N VAL A 151 -6.54 10.09 -20.66
CA VAL A 151 -7.21 9.10 -19.82
C VAL A 151 -8.23 9.80 -18.92
N VAL A 152 -9.41 9.22 -18.78
CA VAL A 152 -10.46 9.64 -17.86
C VAL A 152 -10.61 8.62 -16.74
N ILE A 153 -10.34 9.05 -15.51
CA ILE A 153 -10.51 8.24 -14.30
C ILE A 153 -11.85 8.59 -13.67
N GLY A 154 -12.76 7.61 -13.62
CA GLY A 154 -14.00 7.67 -12.87
C GLY A 154 -13.77 7.29 -11.41
N LEU A 155 -14.11 8.19 -10.49
CA LEU A 155 -14.06 7.93 -9.06
C LEU A 155 -15.46 7.78 -8.48
N LEU A 156 -15.70 6.66 -7.81
CA LEU A 156 -16.92 6.42 -7.05
C LEU A 156 -16.58 6.59 -5.57
N ASP A 157 -17.02 7.71 -4.97
CA ASP A 157 -16.56 8.12 -3.65
C ASP A 157 -17.54 9.12 -2.97
N THR A 158 -17.09 9.88 -1.97
CA THR A 158 -17.89 10.85 -1.17
C THR A 158 -18.15 12.19 -1.86
N GLY A 159 -17.67 12.37 -3.10
CA GLY A 159 -17.74 13.63 -3.84
C GLY A 159 -16.38 14.26 -4.06
N ILE A 160 -16.36 15.53 -4.48
CA ILE A 160 -15.13 16.28 -4.71
C ILE A 160 -15.22 17.74 -4.26
N TYR A 161 -14.16 18.24 -3.60
CA TYR A 161 -13.95 19.67 -3.39
C TYR A 161 -13.34 20.28 -4.66
N ALA A 162 -14.20 20.62 -5.62
CA ALA A 162 -13.79 20.97 -6.99
C ALA A 162 -12.79 22.13 -7.11
N THR A 163 -12.76 23.06 -6.15
CA THR A 163 -11.85 24.22 -6.15
C THR A 163 -10.51 23.94 -5.49
N HIS A 164 -10.23 22.70 -5.07
CA HIS A 164 -8.93 22.33 -4.50
C HIS A 164 -7.80 22.54 -5.54
N PRO A 165 -6.61 23.04 -5.15
CA PRO A 165 -5.50 23.26 -6.09
C PRO A 165 -5.08 22.05 -6.91
N SER A 166 -5.23 20.83 -6.38
CA SER A 166 -4.97 19.59 -7.11
C SER A 166 -5.88 19.36 -8.32
N PHE A 167 -6.98 20.10 -8.44
CA PHE A 167 -7.91 20.00 -9.57
C PHE A 167 -7.85 21.23 -10.49
N ASP A 168 -6.83 22.08 -10.32
CA ASP A 168 -6.49 23.08 -11.33
C ASP A 168 -6.07 22.40 -12.64
N ASP A 169 -6.43 23.02 -13.76
CA ASP A 169 -6.25 22.45 -15.09
C ASP A 169 -5.08 23.03 -15.89
N HIS A 170 -4.19 23.76 -15.21
CA HIS A 170 -2.95 24.23 -15.81
C HIS A 170 -2.13 23.06 -16.39
N GLY A 171 -1.84 23.13 -17.68
CA GLY A 171 -1.09 22.10 -18.41
C GLY A 171 -1.89 20.83 -18.74
N VAL A 172 -3.18 20.76 -18.39
CA VAL A 172 -4.08 19.66 -18.75
C VAL A 172 -4.74 19.97 -20.09
N GLN A 173 -4.72 19.00 -21.01
CA GLN A 173 -5.32 19.15 -22.34
C GLN A 173 -6.84 19.18 -22.27
N SER A 174 -7.51 19.59 -23.33
CA SER A 174 -8.98 19.49 -23.39
C SER A 174 -9.45 18.03 -23.28
N PRO A 175 -10.64 17.78 -22.72
CA PRO A 175 -11.17 16.43 -22.57
C PRO A 175 -11.31 15.70 -23.91
N PRO A 176 -11.21 14.35 -23.95
CA PRO A 176 -11.41 13.59 -25.17
C PRO A 176 -12.79 13.86 -25.79
N THR A 177 -12.86 13.96 -27.13
CA THR A 177 -14.12 14.25 -27.85
C THR A 177 -15.21 13.20 -27.63
N ARG A 178 -14.82 11.99 -27.22
CA ARG A 178 -15.74 10.91 -26.86
C ARG A 178 -16.42 11.10 -25.49
N TRP A 179 -15.95 12.03 -24.67
CA TRP A 179 -16.51 12.29 -23.34
C TRP A 179 -17.91 12.89 -23.45
N LYS A 180 -18.86 12.33 -22.68
CA LYS A 180 -20.29 12.65 -22.82
C LYS A 180 -20.90 13.36 -21.62
N SER A 181 -20.22 13.33 -20.48
CA SER A 181 -20.73 13.89 -19.22
C SER A 181 -20.41 15.37 -19.09
N SER A 182 -21.11 16.03 -18.18
CA SER A 182 -20.82 17.39 -17.75
C SER A 182 -20.95 17.48 -16.23
N CYS A 183 -20.32 18.47 -15.60
CA CYS A 183 -20.58 18.75 -14.19
C CYS A 183 -22.00 19.26 -13.99
N LYS A 184 -22.68 18.72 -12.98
CA LYS A 184 -23.91 19.28 -12.41
C LYS A 184 -23.57 19.95 -11.09
N ALA A 185 -24.18 21.10 -10.80
CA ALA A 185 -24.01 21.88 -9.56
C ALA A 185 -22.59 22.44 -9.28
N VAL A 186 -21.55 21.94 -9.94
CA VAL A 186 -20.17 22.45 -9.83
C VAL A 186 -19.61 22.88 -11.18
N ARG A 187 -18.59 23.76 -11.16
CA ARG A 187 -17.90 24.20 -12.37
C ARG A 187 -16.83 23.19 -12.77
N CYS A 188 -17.02 22.55 -13.93
CA CYS A 188 -15.99 21.75 -14.60
C CYS A 188 -14.89 22.65 -15.20
N ASN A 189 -13.72 22.05 -15.39
CA ASN A 189 -12.59 22.58 -16.15
C ASN A 189 -11.96 21.43 -16.96
N ASN A 190 -10.75 21.59 -17.51
CA ASN A 190 -10.12 20.50 -18.26
C ASN A 190 -9.60 19.37 -17.35
N LYS A 191 -9.54 19.57 -16.03
CA LYS A 191 -9.08 18.56 -15.06
C LYS A 191 -10.23 17.76 -14.46
N LEU A 192 -11.20 18.43 -13.86
CA LEU A 192 -12.48 17.87 -13.43
C LEU A 192 -13.50 18.06 -14.57
N ILE A 193 -13.77 16.98 -15.30
CA ILE A 193 -14.54 17.01 -16.55
C ILE A 193 -15.97 16.47 -16.40
N GLY A 194 -16.27 15.86 -15.25
CA GLY A 194 -17.62 15.45 -14.87
C GLY A 194 -17.75 15.32 -13.36
N ALA A 195 -18.93 15.66 -12.84
CA ALA A 195 -19.25 15.53 -11.43
C ALA A 195 -20.76 15.32 -11.29
N ASN A 196 -21.15 14.16 -10.75
CA ASN A 196 -22.53 13.74 -10.56
C ASN A 196 -22.71 13.17 -9.15
N SER A 197 -23.92 13.29 -8.61
CA SER A 197 -24.29 12.66 -7.33
C SER A 197 -25.45 11.68 -7.50
N PHE A 198 -25.37 10.57 -6.76
CA PHE A 198 -26.35 9.48 -6.72
C PHE A 198 -26.82 9.21 -5.28
N THR A 199 -26.47 10.07 -4.33
CA THR A 199 -26.83 9.97 -2.91
C THR A 199 -28.15 10.69 -2.56
N GLY A 200 -28.91 11.08 -3.58
CA GLY A 200 -30.20 11.80 -3.42
C GLY A 200 -30.05 13.31 -3.20
N ASP A 201 -28.85 13.79 -2.88
CA ASP A 201 -28.50 15.21 -3.01
C ASP A 201 -28.07 15.51 -4.46
N ASN A 202 -28.51 16.65 -5.01
CA ASN A 202 -28.10 17.08 -6.36
C ASN A 202 -26.70 17.75 -6.35
N ASP A 203 -25.87 17.40 -5.36
CA ASP A 203 -24.60 18.06 -5.08
C ASP A 203 -23.46 17.05 -4.97
N SER A 204 -22.44 17.22 -5.81
CA SER A 204 -21.22 16.42 -5.81
C SER A 204 -20.15 16.91 -4.83
N TYR A 205 -20.44 17.91 -3.99
CA TYR A 205 -19.51 18.41 -2.98
C TYR A 205 -19.12 17.33 -1.98
N ASP A 206 -17.84 17.33 -1.61
CA ASP A 206 -17.26 16.40 -0.64
C ASP A 206 -17.29 16.98 0.77
N TYR A 207 -18.23 16.52 1.59
CA TYR A 207 -18.32 16.90 3.01
C TYR A 207 -17.45 16.03 3.92
N VAL A 208 -16.88 14.94 3.39
CA VAL A 208 -16.10 13.97 4.17
C VAL A 208 -14.59 14.14 3.93
N GLY A 209 -14.20 14.53 2.71
CA GLY A 209 -12.82 14.72 2.28
C GLY A 209 -12.19 13.49 1.64
N HIS A 210 -12.81 12.32 1.77
CA HIS A 210 -12.26 11.05 1.27
C HIS A 210 -12.16 11.05 -0.26
N GLY A 211 -13.23 11.43 -0.97
CA GLY A 211 -13.25 11.50 -2.43
C GLY A 211 -12.29 12.53 -3.00
N THR A 212 -12.12 13.67 -2.33
CA THR A 212 -11.11 14.68 -2.69
C THR A 212 -9.69 14.10 -2.56
N HIS A 213 -9.41 13.40 -1.47
CA HIS A 213 -8.10 12.78 -1.22
C HIS A 213 -7.79 11.65 -2.20
N THR A 214 -8.75 10.76 -2.49
CA THR A 214 -8.56 9.65 -3.44
C THR A 214 -8.43 10.17 -4.87
N SER A 215 -9.21 11.19 -5.26
CA SER A 215 -9.11 11.86 -6.56
C SER A 215 -7.75 12.53 -6.77
N SER A 216 -7.25 13.25 -5.77
CA SER A 216 -5.95 13.91 -5.85
C SER A 216 -4.79 12.91 -5.85
N THR A 217 -4.93 11.77 -5.16
CA THR A 217 -3.95 10.68 -5.21
C THR A 217 -3.90 10.00 -6.58
N ALA A 218 -5.06 9.77 -7.21
CA ALA A 218 -5.11 9.14 -8.52
C ALA A 218 -4.61 10.07 -9.63
N ALA A 219 -5.13 11.29 -9.68
CA ALA A 219 -4.92 12.22 -10.79
C ALA A 219 -4.88 13.69 -10.36
N GLY A 220 -4.46 14.02 -9.14
CA GLY A 220 -4.19 15.42 -8.78
C GLY A 220 -3.12 16.02 -9.69
N ASN A 221 -3.29 17.29 -10.08
CA ASN A 221 -2.25 18.07 -10.75
C ASN A 221 -1.10 18.35 -9.77
N PHE A 222 0.01 18.86 -10.30
CA PHE A 222 1.16 19.26 -9.50
C PHE A 222 0.80 20.48 -8.63
N VAL A 223 0.97 20.33 -7.31
CA VAL A 223 0.77 21.40 -6.32
C VAL A 223 2.07 21.57 -5.55
N THR A 224 2.77 22.67 -5.77
CA THR A 224 4.01 23.00 -5.04
C THR A 224 3.70 23.41 -3.60
N ASP A 225 4.71 23.26 -2.74
CA ASP A 225 4.65 23.68 -1.33
C ASP A 225 3.50 23.06 -0.52
N ALA A 226 3.02 21.89 -0.96
CA ALA A 226 2.02 21.13 -0.24
C ALA A 226 2.63 20.50 1.01
N SER A 227 1.95 20.65 2.14
CA SER A 227 2.33 20.03 3.41
C SER A 227 1.11 19.83 4.30
N ASP A 228 1.21 18.91 5.25
CA ASP A 228 0.27 18.79 6.37
C ASP A 228 0.94 19.41 7.61
N HIS A 229 0.58 20.65 7.95
CA HIS A 229 1.18 21.40 9.06
C HIS A 229 2.72 21.43 9.02
N GLY A 230 3.31 21.50 7.82
CA GLY A 230 4.77 21.49 7.60
C GLY A 230 5.40 20.09 7.51
N VAL A 231 4.62 19.02 7.68
CA VAL A 231 5.04 17.64 7.44
C VAL A 231 4.85 17.28 5.97
N GLY A 232 5.81 16.55 5.40
CA GLY A 232 5.73 16.07 4.03
C GLY A 232 5.86 17.17 2.97
N THR A 233 6.45 18.31 3.32
CA THR A 233 6.64 19.46 2.41
C THR A 233 7.26 19.05 1.09
N GLY A 234 6.58 19.36 0.00
CA GLY A 234 7.07 19.07 -1.34
C GLY A 234 6.03 19.40 -2.41
N THR A 235 6.20 18.80 -3.59
CA THR A 235 5.20 18.90 -4.66
C THR A 235 4.24 17.71 -4.56
N ALA A 236 2.99 17.96 -4.22
CA ALA A 236 1.94 16.94 -4.30
C ALA A 236 1.56 16.70 -5.76
N SER A 237 1.29 15.46 -6.11
CA SER A 237 0.85 15.05 -7.44
C SER A 237 0.08 13.73 -7.32
N GLY A 238 -0.92 13.55 -8.19
CA GLY A 238 -1.46 12.23 -8.43
C GLY A 238 -0.46 11.34 -9.17
N ILE A 239 -0.77 10.05 -9.29
CA ILE A 239 0.00 9.12 -10.11
C ILE A 239 -0.13 9.45 -11.61
N ALA A 240 -1.28 9.96 -12.05
CA ALA A 240 -1.53 10.39 -13.42
C ALA A 240 -1.95 11.87 -13.47
N PRO A 241 -1.02 12.83 -13.27
CA PRO A 241 -1.36 14.25 -13.17
C PRO A 241 -1.84 14.86 -14.50
N GLY A 242 -1.62 14.18 -15.63
CA GLY A 242 -2.16 14.57 -16.94
C GLY A 242 -3.55 13.98 -17.24
N ALA A 243 -4.07 13.07 -16.41
CA ALA A 243 -5.38 12.47 -16.60
C ALA A 243 -6.51 13.40 -16.14
N HIS A 244 -7.71 13.14 -16.68
CA HIS A 244 -8.95 13.78 -16.30
C HIS A 244 -9.65 13.02 -15.17
N ILE A 245 -10.42 13.75 -14.37
CA ILE A 245 -11.22 13.23 -13.26
C ILE A 245 -12.71 13.35 -13.62
N ALA A 246 -13.45 12.28 -13.38
CA ALA A 246 -14.90 12.27 -13.36
C ALA A 246 -15.40 11.73 -12.02
N MET A 247 -16.06 12.58 -11.23
CA MET A 247 -16.57 12.23 -9.91
C MET A 247 -18.01 11.70 -9.98
N TYR A 248 -18.23 10.54 -9.38
CA TYR A 248 -19.53 9.92 -9.17
C TYR A 248 -19.71 9.77 -7.65
N LYS A 249 -20.35 10.76 -7.02
CA LYS A 249 -20.63 10.71 -5.59
C LYS A 249 -21.69 9.65 -5.31
N VAL A 250 -21.27 8.60 -4.61
CA VAL A 250 -22.10 7.43 -4.26
C VAL A 250 -22.09 7.15 -2.76
N CYS A 251 -21.35 7.96 -2.00
CA CYS A 251 -21.20 7.85 -0.56
C CYS A 251 -21.53 9.19 0.11
N THR A 252 -22.08 9.09 1.32
CA THR A 252 -22.24 10.19 2.27
C THR A 252 -21.41 9.91 3.53
N ALA A 253 -21.56 10.74 4.56
CA ALA A 253 -20.92 10.48 5.86
C ALA A 253 -21.44 9.19 6.52
N GLU A 254 -22.66 8.77 6.19
CA GLU A 254 -23.31 7.58 6.70
C GLU A 254 -22.85 6.28 6.00
N GLY A 255 -22.19 6.41 4.85
CA GLY A 255 -21.67 5.30 4.06
C GLY A 255 -22.09 5.35 2.60
N CYS A 256 -21.96 4.21 1.92
CA CYS A 256 -22.24 4.08 0.50
C CYS A 256 -23.37 3.06 0.29
N GLU A 257 -24.52 3.51 -0.17
CA GLU A 257 -25.61 2.60 -0.52
C GLU A 257 -25.27 1.83 -1.80
N GLU A 258 -25.43 0.51 -1.81
CA GLU A 258 -25.12 -0.32 -2.99
C GLU A 258 -25.89 0.13 -4.24
N SER A 259 -27.13 0.61 -4.06
CA SER A 259 -27.96 1.21 -5.11
C SER A 259 -27.28 2.42 -5.76
N ALA A 260 -26.74 3.34 -4.95
CA ALA A 260 -26.01 4.51 -5.42
C ALA A 260 -24.72 4.12 -6.12
N VAL A 261 -23.97 3.14 -5.57
CA VAL A 261 -22.73 2.62 -6.19
C VAL A 261 -23.01 2.04 -7.57
N VAL A 262 -24.06 1.21 -7.71
CA VAL A 262 -24.46 0.63 -9.00
C VAL A 262 -24.90 1.70 -9.99
N ALA A 263 -25.65 2.72 -9.54
CA ALA A 263 -26.05 3.83 -10.39
C ALA A 263 -24.84 4.66 -10.87
N GLY A 264 -23.86 4.88 -9.99
CA GLY A 264 -22.59 5.53 -10.34
C GLY A 264 -21.78 4.72 -11.34
N LEU A 265 -21.72 3.38 -11.18
CA LEU A 265 -21.06 2.48 -12.14
C LEU A 265 -21.72 2.57 -13.53
N ASP A 266 -23.05 2.50 -13.59
CA ASP A 266 -23.80 2.60 -14.84
C ASP A 266 -23.53 3.93 -15.55
N ALA A 267 -23.59 5.04 -14.81
CA ALA A 267 -23.30 6.37 -15.34
C ALA A 267 -21.85 6.49 -15.85
N ALA A 268 -20.87 5.98 -15.10
CA ALA A 268 -19.47 6.04 -15.50
C ALA A 268 -19.17 5.22 -16.76
N ILE A 269 -19.76 4.02 -16.87
CA ILE A 269 -19.69 3.19 -18.07
C ILE A 269 -20.29 3.92 -19.27
N LYS A 270 -21.46 4.55 -19.10
CA LYS A 270 -22.15 5.28 -20.15
C LYS A 270 -21.37 6.51 -20.64
N ASP A 271 -20.74 7.22 -19.72
CA ASP A 271 -19.91 8.40 -19.99
C ASP A 271 -18.59 8.04 -20.67
N GLY A 272 -18.16 6.78 -20.56
CA GLY A 272 -16.99 6.24 -21.24
C GLY A 272 -15.69 6.53 -20.50
N VAL A 273 -15.66 6.35 -19.17
CA VAL A 273 -14.41 6.37 -18.40
C VAL A 273 -13.47 5.23 -18.85
N ASP A 274 -12.16 5.41 -18.73
CA ASP A 274 -11.18 4.37 -19.08
C ASP A 274 -10.81 3.51 -17.87
N VAL A 275 -10.78 4.13 -16.69
CA VAL A 275 -10.45 3.50 -15.42
C VAL A 275 -11.48 3.90 -14.37
N LEU A 276 -11.89 2.93 -13.55
CA LEU A 276 -12.75 3.13 -12.38
C LEU A 276 -11.93 2.89 -11.11
N SER A 277 -11.98 3.84 -10.18
CA SER A 277 -11.38 3.74 -8.85
C SER A 277 -12.47 3.72 -7.79
N LEU A 278 -12.59 2.58 -7.10
CA LEU A 278 -13.57 2.34 -6.04
C LEU A 278 -12.84 2.14 -4.71
N SER A 279 -12.75 3.20 -3.91
CA SER A 279 -12.17 3.16 -2.56
C SER A 279 -13.22 2.80 -1.52
N LEU A 280 -13.97 1.72 -1.81
CA LEU A 280 -15.14 1.26 -1.06
C LEU A 280 -14.90 -0.19 -0.62
N SER A 281 -15.51 -0.61 0.48
CA SER A 281 -15.54 -2.02 0.87
C SER A 281 -16.79 -2.33 1.69
N SER A 282 -17.36 -3.51 1.48
CA SER A 282 -18.38 -4.06 2.37
C SER A 282 -17.76 -4.67 3.63
N LEU A 283 -18.52 -4.67 4.72
CA LEU A 283 -18.15 -5.36 5.96
C LEU A 283 -18.33 -6.88 5.85
N THR A 284 -19.15 -7.35 4.92
CA THR A 284 -19.49 -8.75 4.70
C THR A 284 -19.02 -9.19 3.31
N GLY A 285 -18.57 -10.44 3.21
CA GLY A 285 -18.28 -11.06 1.91
C GLY A 285 -19.50 -11.82 1.42
N VAL A 286 -19.95 -11.54 0.20
CA VAL A 286 -20.98 -12.30 -0.50
C VAL A 286 -20.38 -12.95 -1.75
N SER A 287 -21.03 -13.98 -2.30
CA SER A 287 -20.61 -14.56 -3.57
C SER A 287 -20.80 -13.56 -4.70
N PHE A 288 -19.94 -13.59 -5.74
CA PHE A 288 -19.98 -12.59 -6.83
C PHE A 288 -21.34 -12.44 -7.51
N ASN A 289 -22.11 -13.53 -7.65
CA ASN A 289 -23.46 -13.50 -8.24
C ASN A 289 -24.53 -12.87 -7.34
N LYS A 290 -24.19 -12.53 -6.09
CA LYS A 290 -25.03 -11.84 -5.11
C LYS A 290 -24.45 -10.48 -4.71
N ASP A 291 -23.37 -10.06 -5.36
CA ASP A 291 -22.72 -8.78 -5.14
C ASP A 291 -23.02 -7.87 -6.34
N PRO A 292 -23.93 -6.89 -6.20
CA PRO A 292 -24.28 -6.02 -7.32
C PRO A 292 -23.12 -5.12 -7.78
N ILE A 293 -22.18 -4.80 -6.89
CA ILE A 293 -20.97 -4.04 -7.22
C ILE A 293 -20.03 -4.91 -8.06
N ALA A 294 -19.85 -6.19 -7.70
CA ALA A 294 -19.06 -7.12 -8.50
C ALA A 294 -19.66 -7.37 -9.89
N ILE A 295 -20.99 -7.47 -10.00
CA ILE A 295 -21.70 -7.61 -11.28
C ILE A 295 -21.53 -6.34 -12.14
N GLY A 296 -21.67 -5.15 -11.54
CA GLY A 296 -21.44 -3.88 -12.21
C GLY A 296 -19.98 -3.72 -12.67
N ALA A 297 -19.02 -4.08 -11.82
CA ALA A 297 -17.59 -4.08 -12.17
C ALA A 297 -17.27 -5.05 -13.32
N PHE A 298 -17.83 -6.26 -13.30
CA PHE A 298 -17.70 -7.21 -14.42
C PHE A 298 -18.24 -6.62 -15.73
N SER A 299 -19.37 -5.91 -15.66
CA SER A 299 -19.95 -5.23 -16.82
C SER A 299 -19.04 -4.13 -17.36
N ALA A 300 -18.40 -3.34 -16.49
CA ALA A 300 -17.39 -2.35 -16.89
C ALA A 300 -16.18 -3.01 -17.57
N ILE A 301 -15.64 -4.07 -16.98
CA ILE A 301 -14.50 -4.82 -17.53
C ILE A 301 -14.84 -5.42 -18.90
N SER A 302 -16.04 -5.96 -19.09
CA SER A 302 -16.50 -6.50 -20.38
C SER A 302 -16.55 -5.45 -21.50
N LYS A 303 -16.57 -4.16 -21.14
CA LYS A 303 -16.55 -3.01 -22.07
C LYS A 303 -15.15 -2.39 -22.19
N GLY A 304 -14.12 -3.04 -21.64
CA GLY A 304 -12.73 -2.57 -21.72
C GLY A 304 -12.34 -1.53 -20.68
N ILE A 305 -13.17 -1.32 -19.64
CA ILE A 305 -12.90 -0.38 -18.55
C ILE A 305 -12.19 -1.11 -17.42
N ILE A 306 -11.02 -0.61 -17.00
CA ILE A 306 -10.28 -1.21 -15.88
C ILE A 306 -10.96 -0.80 -14.58
N VAL A 307 -11.17 -1.74 -13.66
CA VAL A 307 -11.74 -1.48 -12.34
C VAL A 307 -10.71 -1.79 -11.25
N VAL A 308 -10.43 -0.81 -10.41
CA VAL A 308 -9.51 -0.90 -9.27
C VAL A 308 -10.32 -0.69 -7.99
N CYS A 309 -10.26 -1.66 -7.07
CA CYS A 309 -10.99 -1.62 -5.81
C CYS A 309 -10.05 -1.77 -4.61
N ALA A 310 -10.38 -1.13 -3.50
CA ALA A 310 -9.72 -1.39 -2.22
C ALA A 310 -9.99 -2.81 -1.71
N ALA A 311 -8.99 -3.46 -1.10
CA ALA A 311 -9.15 -4.79 -0.51
C ALA A 311 -9.93 -4.79 0.82
N GLY A 312 -10.11 -3.59 1.41
CA GLY A 312 -10.68 -3.36 2.73
C GLY A 312 -9.65 -3.38 3.86
N ASN A 313 -9.98 -2.70 4.97
CA ASN A 313 -9.03 -2.39 6.05
C ASN A 313 -9.17 -3.31 7.27
N LYS A 314 -9.63 -4.57 7.08
CA LYS A 314 -9.86 -5.55 8.16
C LYS A 314 -8.71 -6.52 8.40
N GLY A 315 -7.54 -6.25 7.80
CA GLY A 315 -6.32 -6.98 8.13
C GLY A 315 -5.92 -6.75 9.60
N PRO A 316 -5.06 -7.62 10.17
CA PRO A 316 -4.40 -8.76 9.53
C PRO A 316 -5.20 -10.07 9.63
N THR A 317 -6.42 -10.07 10.17
CA THR A 317 -7.20 -11.30 10.40
C THR A 317 -7.39 -12.10 9.12
N PRO A 318 -6.92 -13.36 9.05
CA PRO A 318 -7.12 -14.20 7.88
C PRO A 318 -8.60 -14.45 7.62
N ARG A 319 -9.09 -14.15 6.42
CA ARG A 319 -10.42 -14.58 5.98
C ARG A 319 -10.30 -15.98 5.38
N HIS A 320 -10.59 -17.00 6.18
CA HIS A 320 -10.69 -18.37 5.68
C HIS A 320 -11.91 -18.50 4.76
N TRP A 321 -11.68 -18.86 3.50
CA TRP A 321 -12.75 -19.33 2.63
C TRP A 321 -13.20 -20.69 3.17
N LYS A 322 -14.33 -20.74 3.90
CA LYS A 322 -15.01 -22.01 4.10
C LYS A 322 -15.49 -22.44 2.72
N LYS A 323 -14.82 -23.45 2.16
CA LYS A 323 -15.24 -24.13 0.93
C LYS A 323 -16.68 -24.63 1.08
#